data_AF-A0A495U534-F1
#
_entry.id   AF-A0A495U534-F1
#
_cell.length_a   1.000
_cell.length_b   1.000
_cell.length_c   1.000
_cell.angle_alpha   90.00
_cell.angle_beta   90.00
_cell.angle_gamma   90.00
#
_symmetry.space_group_name_H-M   'P 1'
#
loop_
_entity.id
_entity.type
_entity.pdbx_description
1 polymer ?
#
loop_
_entity_poly.entity_id
_entity_poly.type
_entity_poly.pdbx_seq_one_letter_code
_entity_poly.pdbx_strand_id
1 'polypeptide(L)'
;MREEDYTRLTYDLTMAAAQTLARLNPQMTFVYVSGASTDSTEHGRSMWARVKGRTENALQRLPFKAAYLFRPGVIQPLNGARSKTRSYRLFYALAKPFLPTLRALLPNLVLSTEDIGLAMLAAARNGAPKAVLEIADIRALSRVASAPALDLRAG
;
A
#
# COMPACT_ATOMS: atom_id res chain seq x y z
N MET A 1 -7.84 14.38 14.01
CA MET A 1 -9.08 13.65 13.70
C MET A 1 -9.36 12.71 14.86
N ARG A 2 -10.63 12.55 15.28
CA ARG A 2 -11.00 11.62 16.36
C ARG A 2 -10.97 10.17 15.87
N GLU A 3 -10.87 9.21 16.78
CA GLU A 3 -10.83 7.76 16.46
C GLU A 3 -12.08 7.28 15.72
N GLU A 4 -13.25 7.79 16.11
CA GLU A 4 -14.53 7.52 15.45
C GLU A 4 -14.52 7.98 13.98
N ASP A 5 -14.14 9.23 13.73
CA ASP A 5 -14.08 9.79 12.38
C ASP A 5 -13.05 9.02 11.52
N TYR A 6 -11.91 8.63 12.12
CA TYR A 6 -10.89 7.79 11.48
C TYR A 6 -11.41 6.40 11.13
N THR A 7 -12.16 5.79 12.06
CA THR A 7 -12.82 4.49 11.90
C THR A 7 -13.81 4.53 10.76
N ARG A 8 -14.66 5.56 10.70
CA ARG A 8 -15.66 5.68 9.63
C ARG A 8 -15.04 5.76 8.25
N LEU A 9 -13.96 6.54 8.12
CA LEU A 9 -13.28 6.72 6.83
C LEU A 9 -12.42 5.51 6.43
N THR A 10 -11.79 4.84 7.41
CA THR A 10 -10.79 3.80 7.14
C THR A 10 -11.37 2.40 7.18
N TYR A 11 -12.20 2.10 8.17
CA TYR A 11 -12.79 0.78 8.38
C TYR A 11 -14.18 0.70 7.74
N ASP A 12 -15.14 1.53 8.16
CA ASP A 12 -16.54 1.37 7.75
C ASP A 12 -16.72 1.52 6.23
N LEU A 13 -16.16 2.59 5.66
CA LEU A 13 -16.20 2.83 4.21
C LEU A 13 -15.54 1.68 3.42
N THR A 14 -14.38 1.22 3.87
CA THR A 14 -13.65 0.13 3.20
C THR A 14 -14.44 -1.17 3.25
N MET A 15 -14.98 -1.52 4.41
CA MET A 15 -15.72 -2.76 4.60
C MET A 15 -17.06 -2.75 3.86
N ALA A 16 -17.75 -1.60 3.80
CA ALA A 16 -18.97 -1.46 3.01
C ALA A 16 -18.73 -1.76 1.51
N ALA A 17 -17.64 -1.22 0.96
CA ALA A 17 -17.23 -1.50 -0.42
C ALA A 17 -16.80 -2.97 -0.59
N ALA A 18 -15.91 -3.45 0.27
CA ALA A 18 -15.34 -4.79 0.16
C ALA A 18 -16.39 -5.90 0.32
N GLN A 19 -17.29 -5.79 1.29
CA GLN A 19 -18.39 -6.77 1.47
C GLN A 19 -19.32 -6.81 0.27
N THR A 20 -19.65 -5.64 -0.30
CA THR A 20 -20.49 -5.56 -1.49
C THR A 20 -19.80 -6.22 -2.69
N LEU A 21 -18.52 -5.93 -2.91
CA LEU A 21 -17.76 -6.51 -4.01
C LEU A 21 -17.51 -8.00 -3.85
N ALA A 22 -17.23 -8.48 -2.64
CA ALA A 22 -17.03 -9.90 -2.35
C ALA A 22 -18.31 -10.72 -2.64
N ARG A 23 -19.49 -10.16 -2.35
CA ARG A 23 -20.78 -10.78 -2.69
C ARG A 23 -21.03 -10.82 -4.19
N LEU A 24 -20.66 -9.76 -4.91
CA LEU A 24 -20.93 -9.64 -6.36
C LEU A 24 -19.92 -10.43 -7.20
N ASN A 25 -18.67 -10.53 -6.76
CA ASN A 25 -17.62 -11.23 -7.47
C ASN A 25 -16.60 -11.83 -6.48
N PRO A 26 -16.86 -13.03 -5.95
CA PRO A 26 -15.91 -13.72 -5.08
C PRO A 26 -14.60 -14.10 -5.81
N GLN A 27 -14.57 -14.10 -7.15
CA GLN A 27 -13.34 -14.36 -7.92
C GLN A 27 -12.44 -13.10 -8.06
N MET A 28 -12.84 -11.97 -7.48
CA MET A 28 -12.08 -10.71 -7.51
C MET A 28 -10.84 -10.79 -6.62
N THR A 29 -9.75 -10.17 -7.10
CA THR A 29 -8.61 -9.80 -6.24
C THR A 29 -8.84 -8.41 -5.66
N PHE A 30 -8.88 -8.29 -4.35
CA PHE A 30 -9.01 -7.01 -3.65
C PHE A 30 -7.64 -6.51 -3.18
N VAL A 31 -7.26 -5.29 -3.54
CA VAL A 31 -6.00 -4.68 -3.12
C VAL A 31 -6.29 -3.49 -2.21
N TYR A 32 -5.82 -3.54 -0.97
CA TYR A 32 -6.00 -2.49 0.02
C TYR A 32 -4.65 -1.85 0.36
N VAL A 33 -4.59 -0.52 0.29
CA VAL A 33 -3.39 0.24 0.66
C VAL A 33 -3.56 0.82 2.06
N SER A 34 -2.79 0.30 3.01
CA SER A 34 -2.81 0.70 4.41
C SER A 34 -1.66 1.65 4.74
N GLY A 35 -0.53 1.14 5.22
CA GLY A 35 0.67 1.87 5.59
C GLY A 35 1.58 1.05 6.49
N ALA A 36 2.87 1.35 6.47
CA ALA A 36 3.83 0.76 7.41
C ALA A 36 3.41 1.04 8.86
N SER A 37 3.76 0.12 9.77
CA SER A 37 3.37 0.15 11.19
C SER A 37 1.86 -0.06 11.45
N THR A 38 1.10 -0.60 10.50
CA THR A 38 -0.21 -1.17 10.80
C THR A 38 -0.07 -2.27 11.84
N ASP A 39 -0.93 -2.25 12.86
CA ASP A 39 -0.89 -3.18 13.98
C ASP A 39 -1.95 -4.27 13.82
N SER A 40 -1.56 -5.42 13.28
CA SER A 40 -2.43 -6.59 13.14
C SER A 40 -2.92 -7.17 14.46
N THR A 41 -2.29 -6.84 15.60
CA THR A 41 -2.80 -7.29 16.90
C THR A 41 -4.03 -6.53 17.32
N GLU A 42 -4.23 -5.30 16.82
CA GLU A 42 -5.29 -4.38 17.22
C GLU A 42 -5.22 -3.90 18.69
N HIS A 43 -4.11 -4.15 19.41
CA HIS A 43 -3.97 -3.81 20.84
C HIS A 43 -2.92 -2.71 21.12
N GLY A 44 -2.18 -2.26 20.12
CA GLY A 44 -1.14 -1.26 20.26
C GLY A 44 -1.66 0.12 20.64
N ARG A 45 -0.78 1.00 21.10
CA ARG A 45 -1.17 2.33 21.62
C ARG A 45 -1.62 3.31 20.53
N SER A 46 -1.22 3.08 19.29
CA SER A 46 -1.51 3.96 18.15
C SER A 46 -2.87 3.65 17.52
N MET A 47 -3.82 4.58 17.66
CA MET A 47 -5.19 4.44 17.13
C MET A 47 -5.24 4.10 15.66
N TRP A 48 -4.54 4.85 14.82
CA TRP A 48 -4.59 4.66 13.38
C TRP A 48 -4.03 3.30 12.98
N ALA A 49 -3.01 2.81 13.70
CA ALA A 49 -2.39 1.51 13.44
C ALA A 49 -3.34 0.36 13.79
N ARG A 50 -4.05 0.46 14.92
CA ARG A 50 -5.09 -0.50 15.31
C ARG A 50 -6.25 -0.52 14.32
N VAL A 51 -6.79 0.65 13.95
CA VAL A 51 -7.93 0.73 13.03
C VAL A 51 -7.57 0.14 11.66
N LYS A 52 -6.38 0.46 11.12
CA LYS A 52 -5.90 -0.16 9.88
C LYS A 52 -5.72 -1.67 10.04
N GLY A 53 -5.18 -2.14 11.17
CA GLY A 53 -4.98 -3.56 11.45
C GLY A 53 -6.29 -4.32 11.49
N ARG A 54 -7.31 -3.73 12.14
CA ARG A 54 -8.67 -4.26 12.14
C ARG A 54 -9.26 -4.31 10.73
N THR A 55 -9.06 -3.28 9.91
CA THR A 55 -9.49 -3.29 8.50
C THR A 55 -8.81 -4.42 7.72
N GLU A 56 -7.49 -4.55 7.84
CA GLU A 56 -6.71 -5.60 7.19
C GLU A 56 -7.19 -7.01 7.58
N ASN A 57 -7.35 -7.24 8.88
CA ASN A 57 -7.83 -8.52 9.41
C ASN A 57 -9.26 -8.82 8.93
N ALA A 58 -10.13 -7.81 8.85
CA ALA A 58 -11.49 -7.98 8.35
C ALA A 58 -11.52 -8.29 6.85
N LEU A 59 -10.69 -7.62 6.05
CA LEU A 59 -10.59 -7.87 4.60
C LEU A 59 -10.10 -9.29 4.29
N GLN A 60 -9.13 -9.81 5.04
CA GLN A 60 -8.64 -11.19 4.86
C GLN A 60 -9.70 -12.26 5.13
N ARG A 61 -10.74 -11.94 5.90
CA ARG A 61 -11.84 -12.87 6.20
C ARG A 61 -12.93 -12.88 5.12
N LEU A 62 -12.89 -11.95 4.16
CA LEU A 62 -13.86 -11.91 3.07
C LEU A 62 -13.54 -12.97 2.00
N PRO A 63 -14.57 -13.52 1.32
CA PRO A 63 -14.40 -14.61 0.36
C PRO A 63 -13.93 -14.12 -1.02
N PHE A 64 -12.95 -13.23 -1.06
CA PHE A 64 -12.27 -12.88 -2.30
C PHE A 64 -11.34 -14.01 -2.75
N LYS A 65 -11.07 -14.08 -4.06
CA LYS A 65 -10.02 -14.95 -4.62
C LYS A 65 -8.68 -14.67 -3.94
N ALA A 66 -8.37 -13.39 -3.74
CA ALA A 66 -7.22 -12.94 -2.98
C ALA A 66 -7.48 -11.54 -2.41
N ALA A 67 -6.95 -11.27 -1.21
CA ALA A 67 -6.88 -9.95 -0.63
C ALA A 67 -5.41 -9.60 -0.33
N TYR A 68 -4.89 -8.56 -0.99
CA TYR A 68 -3.52 -8.08 -0.79
C TYR A 68 -3.51 -6.76 -0.02
N LEU A 69 -2.70 -6.70 1.01
CA LEU A 69 -2.61 -5.60 1.97
C LEU A 69 -1.25 -4.93 1.82
N PHE A 70 -1.22 -3.77 1.18
CA PHE A 70 -0.01 -3.01 0.91
C PHE A 70 0.30 -2.08 2.07
N ARG A 71 1.47 -2.27 2.70
CA ARG A 71 1.97 -1.45 3.81
C ARG A 71 3.16 -0.59 3.38
N PRO A 72 2.94 0.44 2.55
CA PRO A 72 4.02 1.32 2.13
C PRO A 72 4.55 2.15 3.31
N GLY A 73 5.85 2.37 3.35
CA GLY A 73 6.51 3.29 4.27
C GLY A 73 6.46 4.72 3.73
N VAL A 74 7.64 5.31 3.50
CA VAL A 74 7.73 6.64 2.91
C VAL A 74 7.42 6.56 1.42
N ILE A 75 6.43 7.35 0.97
CA ILE A 75 6.05 7.42 -0.44
C ILE A 75 6.63 8.69 -1.06
N GLN A 76 7.45 8.55 -2.09
CA GLN A 76 7.87 9.64 -2.95
C GLN A 76 6.80 9.89 -4.02
N PRO A 77 6.13 11.05 -4.01
CA PRO A 77 5.27 11.41 -5.12
C PRO A 77 6.10 11.68 -6.37
N LEU A 78 5.77 11.03 -7.48
CA LEU A 78 6.28 11.35 -8.81
C LEU A 78 5.16 11.98 -9.66
N ASN A 79 5.50 12.51 -10.84
CA ASN A 79 4.54 13.06 -11.83
C ASN A 79 3.71 14.25 -11.35
N GLY A 80 4.30 15.14 -10.55
CA GLY A 80 3.66 16.39 -10.12
C GLY A 80 2.59 16.23 -9.04
N ALA A 81 2.41 15.04 -8.48
CA ALA A 81 1.50 14.80 -7.36
C ALA A 81 1.93 15.62 -6.13
N ARG A 82 1.15 16.65 -5.76
CA ARG A 82 1.41 17.49 -4.58
C ARG A 82 0.60 16.98 -3.40
N SER A 83 1.27 16.67 -2.29
CA SER A 83 0.62 16.34 -1.02
C SER A 83 -0.23 17.52 -0.53
N LYS A 84 -1.48 17.27 -0.12
CA LYS A 84 -2.42 18.31 0.34
C LYS A 84 -1.98 19.01 1.63
N THR A 85 -1.06 18.44 2.41
CA THR A 85 -0.68 18.93 3.74
C THR A 85 0.53 19.88 3.67
N ARG A 86 0.37 21.15 4.11
CA ARG A 86 1.47 22.17 4.12
C ARG A 86 2.70 21.72 4.91
N SER A 87 2.53 20.99 6.01
CA SER A 87 3.64 20.47 6.84
C SER A 87 4.55 19.50 6.09
N TYR A 88 3.97 18.65 5.22
CA TYR A 88 4.73 17.72 4.39
C TYR A 88 5.56 18.44 3.33
N ARG A 89 5.08 19.57 2.81
CA ARG A 89 5.84 20.43 1.87
C ARG A 89 7.02 21.13 2.55
N LEU A 90 6.83 21.61 3.78
CA LEU A 90 7.88 22.28 4.55
C LEU A 90 8.96 21.27 4.99
N PHE A 91 8.55 20.06 5.39
CA PHE A 91 9.46 18.95 5.68
C PHE A 91 10.27 18.55 4.45
N TYR A 92 9.63 18.36 3.29
CA TYR A 92 10.35 18.06 2.05
C TYR A 92 11.28 19.20 1.59
N ALA A 93 10.92 20.46 1.84
CA ALA A 93 11.76 21.61 1.51
C ALA A 93 13.01 21.70 2.40
N LEU A 94 12.88 21.44 3.71
CA LEU A 94 13.99 21.44 4.67
C LEU A 94 14.88 20.19 4.54
N ALA A 95 14.29 19.04 4.21
CA ALA A 95 15.03 17.80 4.01
C ALA A 95 15.75 17.74 2.64
N LYS A 96 15.43 18.65 1.70
CA LYS A 96 15.92 18.64 0.31
C LYS A 96 17.45 18.48 0.15
N PRO A 97 18.31 19.10 0.99
CA PRO A 97 19.76 18.90 0.91
C PRO A 97 20.22 17.50 1.36
N PHE A 98 19.47 16.86 2.26
CA PHE A 98 19.80 15.58 2.88
C PHE A 98 19.09 14.37 2.25
N LEU A 99 18.04 14.62 1.45
CA LEU A 99 17.30 13.59 0.71
C LEU A 99 18.15 12.73 -0.23
N PRO A 100 19.18 13.23 -0.95
CA PRO A 100 20.04 12.39 -1.78
C PRO A 100 20.80 11.35 -0.93
N THR A 101 21.36 11.78 0.19
CA THR A 101 22.13 10.93 1.11
C THR A 101 21.23 9.93 1.83
N LEU A 102 20.04 10.36 2.27
CA LEU A 102 19.06 9.47 2.90
C LEU A 102 18.48 8.44 1.90
N ARG A 103 18.29 8.83 0.63
CA ARG A 103 17.93 7.90 -0.46
C ARG A 103 19.03 6.88 -0.75
N ALA A 104 20.29 7.30 -0.70
CA ALA A 104 21.44 6.43 -0.89
C ALA A 104 21.62 5.45 0.29
N LEU A 105 21.33 5.88 1.52
CA LEU A 105 21.46 5.06 2.73
C LEU A 105 20.24 4.16 2.99
N LEU A 106 19.03 4.58 2.57
CA LEU A 106 17.78 3.84 2.79
C LEU A 106 17.00 3.60 1.46
N PRO A 107 17.65 3.09 0.39
CA PRO A 107 17.01 2.90 -0.91
C PRO A 107 15.83 1.93 -0.83
N ASN A 108 15.84 1.03 0.16
CA ASN A 108 14.81 0.02 0.36
C ASN A 108 13.62 0.49 1.23
N LEU A 109 13.62 1.73 1.74
CA LEU A 109 12.53 2.26 2.59
C LEU A 109 11.59 3.25 1.89
N VAL A 110 11.93 3.73 0.70
CA VAL A 110 11.15 4.75 -0.03
C VAL A 110 10.57 4.19 -1.31
N LEU A 111 9.24 4.05 -1.39
CA LEU A 111 8.55 3.64 -2.63
C LEU A 111 8.09 4.87 -3.40
N SER A 112 8.14 4.82 -4.72
CA SER A 112 7.44 5.83 -5.54
C SER A 112 5.96 5.49 -5.70
N THR A 113 5.15 6.47 -6.11
CA THR A 113 3.76 6.20 -6.53
C THR A 113 3.67 5.26 -7.72
N GLU A 114 4.67 5.28 -8.61
CA GLU A 114 4.79 4.34 -9.73
C GLU A 114 5.07 2.92 -9.24
N ASP A 115 6.01 2.76 -8.29
CA ASP A 115 6.31 1.45 -7.68
C ASP A 115 5.06 0.81 -7.10
N ILE A 116 4.28 1.61 -6.35
CA ILE A 116 3.04 1.13 -5.73
C ILE A 116 2.03 0.75 -6.81
N GLY A 117 1.81 1.59 -7.81
CA GLY A 117 0.86 1.33 -8.88
C GLY A 117 1.19 0.07 -9.69
N LEU A 118 2.46 -0.09 -10.08
CA LEU A 118 2.96 -1.26 -10.82
C LEU A 118 2.82 -2.54 -9.99
N ALA A 119 3.18 -2.48 -8.71
CA ALA A 119 3.03 -3.61 -7.81
C ALA A 119 1.55 -3.97 -7.57
N MET A 120 0.65 -2.99 -7.47
CA MET A 120 -0.80 -3.23 -7.37
C MET A 120 -1.35 -3.94 -8.61
N LEU A 121 -0.94 -3.51 -9.81
CA LEU A 121 -1.33 -4.16 -11.07
C LEU A 121 -0.79 -5.59 -11.15
N ALA A 122 0.46 -5.81 -10.74
CA ALA A 122 1.05 -7.14 -10.69
C ALA A 122 0.30 -8.06 -9.72
N ALA A 123 0.02 -7.59 -8.50
CA ALA A 123 -0.73 -8.36 -7.52
C ALA A 123 -2.16 -8.67 -8.01
N ALA A 124 -2.83 -7.71 -8.66
CA ALA A 124 -4.17 -7.92 -9.20
C ALA A 124 -4.21 -8.97 -10.34
N ARG A 125 -3.21 -8.95 -11.24
CA ARG A 125 -3.16 -9.82 -12.43
C ARG A 125 -2.57 -11.20 -12.15
N ASN A 126 -1.45 -11.22 -11.44
CA ASN A 126 -0.59 -12.39 -11.30
C ASN A 126 -0.58 -12.95 -9.86
N GLY A 127 -1.16 -12.20 -8.91
CA GLY A 127 -1.05 -12.51 -7.49
C GLY A 127 0.29 -12.10 -6.89
N ALA A 128 0.46 -12.43 -5.62
CA ALA A 128 1.67 -12.25 -4.84
C ALA A 128 1.85 -13.44 -3.88
N PRO A 129 3.09 -13.76 -3.47
CA PRO A 129 3.39 -14.95 -2.66
C PRO A 129 2.80 -14.89 -1.24
N LYS A 130 2.37 -13.71 -0.78
CA LYS A 130 1.74 -13.50 0.53
C LYS A 130 0.72 -12.37 0.47
N ALA A 131 -0.21 -12.37 1.43
CA ALA A 131 -1.29 -11.39 1.52
C ALA A 131 -0.78 -10.01 1.99
N VAL A 132 0.08 -9.96 3.01
CA VAL A 132 0.64 -8.71 3.54
C VAL A 132 1.94 -8.39 2.82
N LEU A 133 1.99 -7.24 2.15
CA LEU A 133 3.11 -6.79 1.35
C LEU A 133 3.75 -5.56 1.99
N GLU A 134 4.92 -5.77 2.57
CA GLU A 134 5.75 -4.72 3.14
C GLU A 134 6.60 -4.05 2.04
N ILE A 135 7.36 -3.02 2.41
CA ILE A 135 8.10 -2.17 1.47
C ILE A 135 8.95 -2.97 0.47
N ALA A 136 9.69 -3.98 0.96
CA ALA A 136 10.54 -4.82 0.14
C ALA A 136 9.75 -5.66 -0.87
N ASP A 137 8.58 -6.16 -0.47
CA ASP A 137 7.71 -6.97 -1.32
C ASP A 137 7.07 -6.12 -2.43
N ILE A 138 6.61 -4.93 -2.07
CA ILE A 138 6.04 -3.97 -3.02
C ILE A 138 7.11 -3.59 -4.07
N ARG A 139 8.34 -3.33 -3.64
CA ARG A 139 9.45 -3.06 -4.58
C ARG A 139 9.74 -4.26 -5.48
N ALA A 140 9.76 -5.48 -4.93
CA ALA A 140 10.00 -6.68 -5.71
C ALA A 140 8.93 -6.88 -6.78
N LEU A 141 7.64 -6.73 -6.42
CA LEU A 141 6.52 -6.80 -7.36
C LEU A 141 6.60 -5.71 -8.44
N SER A 142 6.93 -4.47 -8.06
CA SER A 142 7.14 -3.36 -9.00
C SER A 142 8.20 -3.70 -10.06
N ARG A 143 9.35 -4.24 -9.63
CA ARG A 143 10.45 -4.60 -10.53
C ARG A 143 10.07 -5.71 -11.50
N VAL A 144 9.39 -6.75 -11.02
CA VAL A 144 8.91 -7.83 -11.90
C VAL A 144 7.92 -7.30 -12.92
N ALA A 145 7.03 -6.38 -12.52
CA ALA A 145 6.04 -5.77 -13.41
C ALA A 145 6.65 -4.85 -14.48
N SER A 146 7.78 -4.21 -14.16
CA SER A 146 8.44 -3.22 -15.01
C SER A 146 9.58 -3.79 -15.84
N ALA A 147 9.98 -5.03 -15.58
CA ALA A 147 10.99 -5.71 -16.40
C ALA A 147 10.44 -5.86 -17.82
N PRO A 148 11.21 -5.48 -18.86
CA PRO A 148 10.81 -5.77 -20.23
C PRO A 148 10.60 -7.28 -20.33
N ALA A 149 9.45 -7.69 -20.89
CA ALA A 149 9.23 -9.09 -21.22
C ALA A 149 10.40 -9.51 -22.11
N LEU A 150 11.27 -10.38 -21.60
CA LEU A 150 12.28 -11.05 -22.42
C LEU A 150 11.51 -11.68 -23.56
N ASP A 151 11.68 -11.12 -24.76
CA ASP A 151 11.00 -11.55 -25.97
C ASP A 151 11.58 -12.91 -26.38
N LEU A 152 11.11 -13.96 -25.72
CA LEU A 152 11.44 -15.36 -26.00
C LEU A 152 10.81 -15.85 -27.32
N ARG A 153 10.32 -14.93 -28.16
CA ARG A 153 9.78 -15.20 -29.50
C ARG A 153 10.65 -14.62 -30.62
N ALA A 154 11.81 -14.05 -30.32
CA ALA A 154 12.84 -13.76 -31.31
C ALA A 154 13.74 -15.00 -31.51
N GLY A 155 13.24 -15.98 -32.24
CA GLY A 155 13.95 -17.20 -32.62
C GLY A 155 13.26 -17.90 -33.77
#